data_AF-A0A7K3DJ67-F1
#
_entry.id   AF-A0A7K3DJ67-F1
#
_cell.length_a   1.000
_cell.length_b   1.000
_cell.length_c   1.000
_cell.angle_alpha   90.00
_cell.angle_beta   90.00
_cell.angle_gamma   90.00
#
_symmetry.space_group_name_H-M   'P 1'
#
loop_
_entity.id
_entity.type
_entity.pdbx_description
1 polymer ?
#
loop_
_entity_poly.entity_id
_entity_poly.type
_entity_poly.pdbx_seq_one_letter_code
_entity_poly.pdbx_strand_id
1 'polypeptide(L)'
;MSTPVVCPVPRCRTAHEASADSCRRCGTPLRAYARLGAHPARLFNEGLAAARRGAFAAARDRFAAVVLWCPHDAEARSALGLACYELGDADEARRQWEQAVARRPQDRTARDGLALLAAATDPVT
;
A
#
# COMPACT_ATOMS: atom_id res chain seq x y z
N MET A 1 -22.01 -15.93 9.52
CA MET A 1 -22.08 -16.37 8.10
C MET A 1 -20.84 -15.84 7.40
N SER A 2 -20.07 -16.69 6.71
CA SER A 2 -18.82 -16.26 6.07
C SER A 2 -19.11 -15.58 4.73
N THR A 3 -18.44 -14.47 4.43
CA THR A 3 -18.65 -13.70 3.19
C THR A 3 -18.31 -14.57 1.97
N PRO A 4 -19.24 -14.77 1.01
CA PRO A 4 -18.98 -15.64 -0.14
C PRO A 4 -17.88 -15.07 -1.05
N VAL A 5 -17.07 -15.95 -1.64
CA VAL A 5 -16.06 -15.58 -2.64
C VAL A 5 -16.58 -15.86 -4.04
N VAL A 6 -16.41 -14.89 -4.93
CA VAL A 6 -16.80 -15.01 -6.33
C VAL A 6 -15.59 -15.37 -7.17
N CYS A 7 -15.74 -16.37 -8.04
CA CYS A 7 -14.68 -16.75 -8.96
C CYS A 7 -14.20 -15.52 -9.77
N PRO A 8 -12.89 -15.21 -9.75
CA PRO A 8 -12.37 -13.98 -10.34
C PRO A 8 -12.38 -14.00 -11.87
N VAL A 9 -12.46 -15.19 -12.49
CA VAL A 9 -12.57 -15.32 -13.96
C VAL A 9 -13.86 -14.65 -14.45
N PRO A 10 -13.78 -13.59 -15.28
CA PRO A 10 -14.95 -12.79 -15.69
C PRO A 10 -16.07 -13.59 -16.37
N ARG A 11 -15.70 -14.63 -17.13
CA ARG A 11 -16.67 -15.53 -17.80
C ARG A 11 -17.31 -16.55 -16.85
N CYS A 12 -16.73 -16.77 -15.66
CA CYS A 12 -17.19 -17.80 -14.73
C CYS A 12 -18.08 -17.22 -13.62
N ARG A 13 -17.53 -16.32 -12.80
CA ARG A 13 -18.20 -15.56 -11.72
C ARG A 13 -19.09 -16.38 -10.76
N THR A 14 -18.88 -17.70 -10.68
CA THR A 14 -19.63 -18.58 -9.77
C THR A 14 -19.31 -18.20 -8.32
N ALA A 15 -20.33 -18.20 -7.45
CA ALA A 15 -20.16 -17.93 -6.02
C ALA A 15 -19.83 -19.20 -5.23
N HIS A 16 -18.96 -19.07 -4.24
CA HIS A 16 -18.46 -20.14 -3.39
C HIS A 16 -18.44 -19.70 -1.92
N GLU A 17 -18.42 -20.68 -1.02
CA GLU A 17 -18.04 -20.44 0.36
C GLU A 17 -16.62 -19.87 0.44
N ALA A 18 -16.35 -19.03 1.44
CA ALA A 18 -15.05 -18.39 1.62
C ALA A 18 -13.86 -19.37 1.70
N SER A 19 -14.12 -20.60 2.13
CA SER A 19 -13.15 -21.68 2.32
C SER A 19 -12.84 -22.48 1.06
N ALA A 20 -13.52 -22.25 -0.06
CA ALA A 20 -13.36 -23.07 -1.26
C ALA A 20 -11.93 -22.97 -1.83
N ASP A 21 -11.26 -24.12 -1.98
CA ASP A 21 -9.90 -24.16 -2.56
C ASP A 21 -9.91 -23.84 -4.06
N SER A 22 -10.90 -24.37 -4.81
CA SER A 22 -11.02 -24.22 -6.26
C SER A 22 -12.46 -23.98 -6.73
N CYS A 23 -12.62 -23.37 -7.90
CA CYS A 23 -13.92 -23.09 -8.49
C CYS A 23 -14.55 -24.38 -9.04
N ARG A 24 -15.69 -24.79 -8.48
CA ARG A 24 -16.49 -25.94 -8.96
C ARG A 24 -16.91 -25.91 -10.43
N ARG A 25 -16.85 -24.75 -11.11
CA ARG A 25 -17.24 -24.61 -12.52
C ARG A 25 -16.05 -24.64 -13.48
N CYS A 26 -14.96 -23.94 -13.18
CA CYS A 26 -13.85 -23.76 -14.14
C CYS A 26 -12.47 -24.21 -13.59
N GLY A 27 -12.41 -24.78 -12.38
CA GLY A 27 -11.16 -25.26 -11.79
C GLY A 27 -10.20 -24.17 -11.28
N THR A 28 -10.55 -22.88 -11.39
CA THR A 28 -9.70 -21.77 -10.92
C THR A 28 -9.34 -21.94 -9.43
N PRO A 29 -8.07 -21.84 -9.02
CA PRO A 29 -7.64 -22.01 -7.63
C PRO A 29 -7.98 -20.79 -6.77
N LEU A 30 -9.22 -20.70 -6.30
CA LEU A 30 -9.78 -19.56 -5.56
C LEU A 30 -8.93 -19.15 -4.36
N ARG A 31 -8.38 -20.12 -3.61
CA ARG A 31 -7.53 -19.83 -2.45
C ARG A 31 -6.25 -19.11 -2.83
N ALA A 32 -5.65 -19.45 -3.97
CA ALA A 32 -4.46 -18.76 -4.47
C ALA A 32 -4.80 -17.31 -4.88
N TYR A 33 -5.91 -17.11 -5.59
CA TYR A 33 -6.38 -15.78 -5.97
C TYR A 33 -6.73 -14.91 -4.76
N ALA A 34 -7.40 -15.46 -3.75
CA ALA A 34 -7.71 -14.74 -2.52
C ALA A 34 -6.42 -14.28 -1.81
N ARG A 35 -5.40 -15.14 -1.75
CA ARG A 35 -4.08 -14.78 -1.19
C ARG A 35 -3.40 -13.66 -1.97
N LEU A 36 -3.42 -13.73 -3.31
CA LEU A 36 -2.86 -12.69 -4.16
C LEU A 36 -3.61 -11.36 -3.99
N GLY A 37 -4.94 -11.39 -3.95
CA GLY A 37 -5.77 -10.20 -3.72
C GLY A 37 -5.55 -9.56 -2.34
N ALA A 38 -5.31 -10.36 -1.31
CA ALA A 38 -4.99 -9.86 0.04
C ALA A 38 -3.52 -9.48 0.23
N HIS A 39 -2.65 -9.77 -0.74
CA HIS A 39 -1.20 -9.61 -0.59
C HIS A 39 -0.77 -8.16 -0.34
N PRO A 40 -1.28 -7.14 -1.07
CA PRO A 40 -0.90 -5.75 -0.82
C PRO A 40 -1.30 -5.28 0.58
N ALA A 41 -2.50 -5.61 1.06
CA ALA A 41 -2.94 -5.28 2.41
C ALA A 41 -2.06 -5.93 3.49
N ARG A 42 -1.60 -7.18 3.25
CA ARG A 42 -0.66 -7.86 4.15
C ARG A 42 0.69 -7.12 4.20
N LEU A 43 1.26 -6.78 3.04
CA LEU A 43 2.50 -6.01 2.93
C LEU A 43 2.38 -4.65 3.63
N PHE A 44 1.27 -3.95 3.44
CA PHE A 44 1.02 -2.66 4.08
C PHE A 44 1.01 -2.78 5.61
N ASN A 45 0.31 -3.78 6.15
CA ASN A 45 0.29 -4.03 7.59
C ASN A 45 1.67 -4.44 8.15
N GLU A 46 2.44 -5.23 7.40
CA GLU A 46 3.83 -5.55 7.74
C GLU A 46 4.69 -4.27 7.79
N GLY A 47 4.51 -3.35 6.84
CA GLY A 47 5.16 -2.05 6.80
C GLY A 47 4.80 -1.18 8.00
N LEU A 48 3.51 -1.07 8.33
CA LEU A 48 3.04 -0.36 9.52
C LEU A 48 3.63 -0.93 10.82
N ALA A 49 3.70 -2.26 10.92
CA ALA A 49 4.28 -2.92 12.09
C ALA A 49 5.80 -2.68 12.19
N ALA A 50 6.51 -2.63 11.06
CA ALA A 50 7.93 -2.29 11.01
C ALA A 50 8.17 -0.83 11.41
N ALA A 51 7.40 0.11 10.87
CA ALA A 51 7.48 1.54 11.20
C ALA A 51 7.23 1.80 12.69
N ARG A 52 6.22 1.15 13.29
CA ARG A 52 5.94 1.23 14.73
C ARG A 52 7.10 0.77 15.62
N ARG A 53 8.01 -0.06 15.10
CA ARG A 53 9.21 -0.52 15.80
C ARG A 53 10.46 0.30 15.45
N GLY A 54 10.33 1.37 14.67
CA GLY A 54 11.45 2.17 14.17
C GLY A 54 12.28 1.47 13.07
N ALA A 55 11.82 0.33 12.56
CA ALA A 55 12.52 -0.43 11.51
C ALA A 55 12.20 0.17 10.13
N PHE A 56 12.59 1.41 9.89
CA PHE A 56 12.17 2.19 8.71
C PHE A 56 12.67 1.63 7.38
N ALA A 57 13.85 1.00 7.33
CA ALA A 57 14.32 0.31 6.12
C ALA A 57 13.37 -0.82 5.71
N ALA A 58 12.96 -1.65 6.66
CA ALA A 58 11.98 -2.70 6.40
C ALA A 58 10.59 -2.13 6.07
N ALA A 59 10.18 -1.03 6.72
CA ALA A 59 8.92 -0.36 6.40
C ALA A 59 8.90 0.17 4.96
N ARG A 60 9.96 0.87 4.54
CA ARG A 60 10.17 1.35 3.18
C ARG A 60 10.02 0.22 2.17
N ASP A 61 10.73 -0.89 2.36
CA ASP A 61 10.71 -2.00 1.43
C ASP A 61 9.30 -2.63 1.32
N ARG A 62 8.55 -2.70 2.42
CA ARG A 62 7.16 -3.20 2.42
C ARG A 62 6.21 -2.24 1.73
N PHE A 63 6.28 -0.95 2.00
CA PHE A 63 5.41 0.05 1.35
C PHE A 63 5.74 0.19 -0.14
N ALA A 64 7.02 0.14 -0.53
CA ALA A 64 7.45 0.12 -1.93
C ALA A 64 6.87 -1.08 -2.67
N ALA A 65 6.83 -2.26 -2.03
CA ALA A 65 6.16 -3.42 -2.60
C ALA A 65 4.65 -3.19 -2.77
N VAL A 66 3.96 -2.55 -1.82
CA VAL A 66 2.54 -2.18 -2.00
C VAL A 66 2.35 -1.26 -3.19
N VAL A 67 3.20 -0.23 -3.34
CA VAL A 67 3.15 0.70 -4.48
C VAL A 67 3.40 -0.02 -5.81
N LEU A 68 4.25 -1.06 -5.85
CA LEU A 68 4.44 -1.88 -7.03
C LEU A 68 3.17 -2.64 -7.44
N TRP A 69 2.45 -3.22 -6.47
CA TRP A 69 1.18 -3.93 -6.71
C TRP A 69 0.01 -2.98 -6.99
N CYS A 70 0.00 -1.84 -6.31
CA CYS A 70 -1.07 -0.84 -6.35
C CYS A 70 -0.46 0.55 -6.63
N PRO A 71 -0.09 0.88 -7.88
CA PRO A 71 0.60 2.13 -8.21
C PRO A 71 -0.18 3.41 -7.90
N HIS A 72 -1.49 3.29 -7.67
CA HIS A 72 -2.39 4.40 -7.39
C HIS A 72 -2.80 4.51 -5.92
N ASP A 73 -2.24 3.66 -5.06
CA ASP A 73 -2.52 3.68 -3.63
C ASP A 73 -1.81 4.89 -2.98
N ALA A 74 -2.57 5.95 -2.76
CA ALA A 74 -2.07 7.19 -2.16
C ALA A 74 -1.59 6.97 -0.72
N GLU A 75 -2.25 6.09 0.04
CA GLU A 75 -1.90 5.82 1.44
C GLU A 75 -0.56 5.07 1.53
N ALA A 76 -0.35 4.08 0.66
CA ALA A 76 0.94 3.38 0.55
C ALA A 76 2.08 4.33 0.15
N ARG A 77 1.83 5.28 -0.75
CA ARG A 77 2.82 6.31 -1.13
C ARG A 77 3.12 7.26 0.02
N SER A 78 2.11 7.70 0.76
CA SER A 78 2.30 8.55 1.95
C SER A 78 3.13 7.86 3.02
N ALA A 79 2.85 6.59 3.28
CA ALA A 79 3.60 5.77 4.23
C ALA A 79 5.04 5.49 3.77
N LEU A 80 5.24 5.26 2.46
CA LEU A 80 6.58 5.14 1.86
C LEU A 80 7.38 6.43 2.02
N GLY A 81 6.76 7.59 1.74
CA GLY A 81 7.41 8.88 1.89
C GLY A 81 7.87 9.15 3.32
N LEU A 82 7.04 8.81 4.31
CA LEU A 82 7.41 8.89 5.73
C LEU A 82 8.59 7.97 6.05
N ALA A 83 8.57 6.71 5.60
CA ALA A 83 9.66 5.79 5.84
C ALA A 83 10.99 6.25 5.20
N CYS A 84 10.94 6.87 4.00
CA CYS A 84 12.12 7.46 3.36
C CYS A 84 12.64 8.68 4.12
N TYR A 85 11.74 9.55 4.60
CA TYR A 85 12.10 10.72 5.38
C TYR A 85 12.83 10.34 6.68
N GLU A 86 12.31 9.35 7.42
CA GLU A 86 12.93 8.84 8.64
C GLU A 86 14.31 8.18 8.40
N LEU A 87 14.58 7.75 7.16
CA LEU A 87 15.88 7.25 6.74
C LEU A 87 16.83 8.34 6.22
N GLY A 88 16.39 9.60 6.20
CA GLY A 88 17.14 10.74 5.69
C GLY A 88 17.10 10.91 4.16
N ASP A 89 16.29 10.11 3.44
CA ASP A 89 16.10 10.24 2.00
C ASP A 89 14.94 11.22 1.71
N ALA A 90 15.23 12.51 1.90
CA ALA A 90 14.28 13.60 1.72
C ALA A 90 13.79 13.73 0.27
N ASP A 91 14.62 13.36 -0.71
CA ASP A 91 14.29 13.44 -2.13
C ASP A 91 13.25 12.39 -2.52
N GLU A 92 13.43 11.14 -2.10
CA GLU A 92 12.41 10.11 -2.33
C GLU A 92 11.15 10.38 -1.52
N ALA A 93 11.27 10.88 -0.28
CA ALA A 93 10.13 11.28 0.53
C ALA A 93 9.25 12.32 -0.18
N ARG A 94 9.88 13.39 -0.71
CA ARG A 94 9.21 14.43 -1.49
C ARG A 94 8.49 13.84 -2.70
N ARG A 95 9.17 13.03 -3.52
CA ARG A 95 8.58 12.41 -4.71
C ARG A 95 7.33 11.60 -4.39
N GLN A 96 7.36 10.81 -3.32
CA GLN A 96 6.24 9.95 -2.95
C GLN A 96 5.05 10.75 -2.40
N TRP A 97 5.32 11.77 -1.58
CA TRP A 97 4.27 12.65 -1.07
C TRP A 97 3.63 13.52 -2.15
N GLU A 98 4.40 14.04 -3.12
CA GLU A 98 3.85 14.75 -4.28
C GLU A 98 2.89 13.86 -5.08
N GLN A 99 3.28 12.61 -5.32
CA GLN A 99 2.42 11.63 -6.01
C GLN A 99 1.18 11.26 -5.18
N ALA A 100 1.31 11.16 -3.86
CA ALA A 100 0.18 10.91 -2.97
C ALA A 100 -0.83 12.08 -3.00
N VAL A 101 -0.37 13.33 -2.87
CA VAL A 101 -1.22 14.53 -2.91
C VAL A 101 -1.88 14.71 -4.28
N ALA A 102 -1.17 14.41 -5.38
CA ALA A 102 -1.73 14.45 -6.72
C ALA A 102 -2.93 13.50 -6.89
N ARG A 103 -2.99 12.40 -6.13
CA ARG A 103 -4.11 11.45 -6.13
C ARG A 103 -5.14 11.74 -5.05
N ARG A 104 -4.70 12.12 -3.85
CA ARG A 104 -5.53 12.44 -2.69
C ARG A 104 -5.08 13.79 -2.11
N PRO A 105 -5.62 14.91 -2.60
CA PRO A 105 -5.20 16.25 -2.16
C PRO A 105 -5.41 16.54 -0.66
N GLN A 106 -6.22 15.72 0.02
CA GLN A 106 -6.53 15.82 1.45
C GLN A 106 -5.71 14.84 2.32
N ASP A 107 -4.72 14.17 1.75
CA ASP A 107 -3.81 13.31 2.51
C ASP A 107 -2.94 14.16 3.45
N ARG A 108 -3.29 14.16 4.74
CA ARG A 108 -2.60 14.98 5.74
C ARG A 108 -1.13 14.58 5.89
N THR A 109 -0.83 13.28 5.93
CA THR A 109 0.55 12.78 6.09
C THR A 109 1.44 13.31 4.96
N ALA A 110 0.97 13.24 3.72
CA ALA A 110 1.77 13.74 2.60
C ALA A 110 1.90 15.27 2.59
N ARG A 111 0.83 16.01 2.92
CA ARG A 111 0.88 17.48 2.99
C ARG A 111 1.81 17.97 4.10
N ASP A 112 1.70 17.37 5.28
CA ASP A 112 2.52 17.74 6.44
C ASP A 112 3.99 17.43 6.17
N GLY A 113 4.28 16.28 5.55
CA GLY A 113 5.64 15.92 5.12
C GLY A 113 6.24 16.90 4.10
N LEU A 114 5.46 17.31 3.09
CA LEU A 114 5.92 18.31 2.12
C LEU A 114 6.14 19.69 2.75
N ALA A 115 5.27 20.11 3.67
CA ALA A 115 5.43 21.36 4.39
C ALA A 115 6.69 21.36 5.27
N LEU A 116 6.98 20.24 5.93
CA LEU A 116 8.21 20.06 6.72
C LEU A 116 9.46 20.18 5.86
N LEU A 117 9.47 19.56 4.68
CA LEU A 117 10.58 19.65 3.74
C LEU A 117 10.75 21.05 3.14
N ALA A 118 9.66 21.77 2.89
CA ALA A 118 9.70 23.15 2.38
C ALA A 118 10.28 24.12 3.43
N ALA A 119 9.84 24.00 4.69
CA ALA A 119 10.36 24.81 5.79
C ALA A 119 11.85 24.59 6.07
N ALA A 120 12.37 23.39 5.79
CA ALA A 120 13.80 23.09 5.92
C ALA A 120 14.65 23.68 4.77
N THR A 121 14.05 23.94 3.61
CA THR A 121 14.74 24.50 2.44
C THR A 121 14.72 26.03 2.37
N ASP A 122 13.87 26.68 3.15
CA ASP A 122 13.85 28.14 3.28
C ASP A 122 14.74 28.55 4.47
N PRO A 123 16.01 28.97 4.26
CA PRO A 123 16.75 29.61 5.33
C PRO A 123 16.03 30.91 5.68
N VAL A 124 15.63 31.06 6.93
CA VAL A 124 15.19 32.34 7.49
C VAL A 124 16.33 33.34 7.23
N THR A 125 16.15 34.21 6.24
CA THR A 125 16.95 35.44 6.08
C THR A 125 16.69 36.38 7.23
#